data_AF-A0A840KEA8-F1
#
_entry.id   AF-A0A840KEA8-F1
#
_cell.length_a   1.000
_cell.length_b   1.000
_cell.length_c   1.000
_cell.angle_alpha   90.00
_cell.angle_beta   90.00
_cell.angle_gamma   90.00
#
_symmetry.space_group_name_H-M   'P 1'
#
loop_
_entity.id
_entity.type
_entity.pdbx_description
1 polymer ?
#
loop_
_entity_poly.entity_id
_entity_poly.type
_entity_poly.pdbx_seq_one_letter_code
_entity_poly.pdbx_strand_id
1 'polypeptide(L)'
;MNGEKILDILIPNNEDGFMMLKTTNSYYELRMGGYIRLDKINTNMYEPVEEPSWKNKKVERVFSDHHLLYIEDGDGGAFSYGPSFMDENGRNSFALDYYSKEEFRDILEEIYSDEEFHEIKPV
;
A
#
# COMPACT_ATOMS: atom_id res chain seq x y z
N MET A 1 5.69 -10.63 0.77
CA MET A 1 5.94 -9.23 0.38
C MET A 1 7.31 -8.77 0.83
N ASN A 2 7.68 -8.89 2.11
CA ASN A 2 8.99 -8.47 2.61
C ASN A 2 10.13 -9.11 1.81
N GLY A 3 11.11 -8.29 1.43
CA GLY A 3 12.24 -8.70 0.59
C GLY A 3 12.03 -8.52 -0.90
N GLU A 4 10.80 -8.31 -1.36
CA GLU A 4 10.47 -8.19 -2.77
C GLU A 4 10.62 -6.75 -3.25
N LYS A 5 10.95 -6.55 -4.53
CA LYS A 5 11.00 -5.20 -5.10
C LYS A 5 9.64 -4.80 -5.63
N ILE A 6 9.24 -3.56 -5.36
CA ILE A 6 8.05 -2.94 -5.92
C ILE A 6 8.30 -2.70 -7.40
N LEU A 7 7.46 -3.25 -8.27
CA LEU A 7 7.53 -3.04 -9.71
C LEU A 7 6.50 -2.00 -10.15
N ASP A 8 5.29 -2.08 -9.59
CA ASP A 8 4.21 -1.15 -9.91
C ASP A 8 3.14 -1.13 -8.82
N ILE A 9 2.37 -0.06 -8.79
CA ILE A 9 1.07 0.00 -8.10
C ILE A 9 0.02 0.14 -9.21
N LEU A 10 -1.03 -0.68 -9.16
CA LEU A 10 -2.07 -0.71 -10.18
C LEU A 10 -3.41 -0.30 -9.57
N ILE A 11 -4.07 0.66 -10.19
CA ILE A 11 -5.41 1.13 -9.86
C ILE A 11 -6.41 0.33 -10.69
N PRO A 12 -7.51 -0.17 -10.10
CA PRO A 12 -8.56 -0.87 -10.85
C PRO A 12 -9.31 0.07 -11.78
N ASN A 13 -9.68 -0.43 -12.96
CA ASN A 13 -10.49 0.29 -13.95
C ASN A 13 -12.00 0.27 -13.62
N ASN A 14 -12.37 -0.41 -12.53
CA ASN A 14 -13.73 -0.49 -12.02
C ASN A 14 -13.81 0.08 -10.60
N GLU A 15 -14.98 0.63 -10.24
CA GLU A 15 -15.19 1.30 -8.96
C GLU A 15 -15.20 0.33 -7.76
N ASP A 16 -15.39 -0.96 -7.99
CA ASP A 16 -15.45 -2.00 -6.95
C ASP A 16 -14.10 -2.70 -6.70
N GLY A 17 -13.06 -2.35 -7.47
CA GLY A 17 -11.76 -2.99 -7.38
C GLY A 17 -10.91 -2.46 -6.23
N PHE A 18 -9.96 -3.27 -5.78
CA PHE A 18 -8.91 -2.86 -4.85
C PHE A 18 -7.61 -2.56 -5.59
N MET A 19 -6.77 -1.69 -5.02
CA MET A 19 -5.45 -1.43 -5.58
C MET A 19 -4.55 -2.67 -5.48
N MET A 20 -3.67 -2.81 -6.46
CA MET A 20 -2.71 -3.91 -6.53
C MET A 20 -1.30 -3.39 -6.36
N LEU A 21 -0.54 -4.00 -5.45
CA LEU A 21 0.91 -3.89 -5.46
C LEU A 21 1.48 -5.03 -6.29
N LYS A 22 2.15 -4.69 -7.39
CA LYS A 22 2.94 -5.64 -8.18
C LYS A 22 4.38 -5.63 -7.68
N THR A 23 4.89 -6.81 -7.36
CA THR A 23 6.27 -6.99 -6.92
C THR A 23 7.02 -7.98 -7.83
N THR A 24 8.28 -8.26 -7.52
CA THR A 24 9.09 -9.23 -8.26
C THR A 24 8.55 -10.65 -8.24
N ASN A 25 7.84 -11.07 -7.18
CA ASN A 25 7.42 -12.47 -7.06
C ASN A 25 5.91 -12.66 -7.09
N SER A 26 5.10 -11.64 -6.77
CA SER A 26 3.65 -11.78 -6.67
C SER A 26 2.90 -10.46 -6.83
N TYR A 27 1.58 -10.56 -6.89
CA TYR A 27 0.66 -9.44 -6.78
C TYR A 27 0.04 -9.44 -5.38
N TYR A 28 -0.26 -8.26 -4.85
CA TYR A 28 -0.87 -8.11 -3.53
C TYR A 28 -2.05 -7.16 -3.60
N GLU A 29 -3.22 -7.66 -3.27
CA GLU A 29 -4.43 -6.86 -3.12
C GLU A 29 -4.38 -6.10 -1.82
N LEU A 30 -4.33 -4.78 -1.93
CA LEU A 30 -4.29 -3.89 -0.78
C LEU A 30 -5.73 -3.69 -0.29
N ARG A 31 -5.97 -3.99 0.98
CA ARG A 31 -7.27 -3.82 1.64
C ARG A 31 -7.09 -2.95 2.87
N MET A 32 -8.20 -2.44 3.38
CA MET A 32 -8.22 -1.78 4.67
C MET A 32 -7.74 -2.77 5.74
N GLY A 33 -6.69 -2.41 6.47
CA GLY A 33 -6.16 -3.26 7.53
C GLY A 33 -5.22 -4.40 7.09
N GLY A 34 -4.99 -4.64 5.78
CA GLY A 34 -4.28 -5.85 5.36
C GLY A 34 -4.12 -6.02 3.86
N TYR A 35 -3.43 -7.09 3.45
CA TYR A 35 -3.27 -7.42 2.04
C TYR A 35 -3.45 -8.91 1.75
N ILE A 36 -3.83 -9.23 0.51
CA ILE A 36 -4.00 -10.62 0.04
C ILE A 36 -2.99 -10.89 -1.07
N ARG A 37 -2.18 -11.93 -0.91
CA ARG A 37 -1.27 -12.38 -1.96
C ARG A 37 -2.04 -13.10 -3.07
N LEU A 38 -1.75 -12.72 -4.31
CA LEU A 38 -2.29 -13.30 -5.53
C LEU A 38 -1.13 -13.77 -6.42
N ASP A 39 -1.21 -15.02 -6.89
CA ASP A 39 -0.21 -15.56 -7.82
C ASP A 39 -0.38 -15.00 -9.24
N LYS A 40 -1.61 -14.61 -9.60
CA LYS A 40 -1.98 -14.15 -10.95
C LYS A 40 -3.13 -13.15 -10.87
N ILE A 41 -3.12 -12.17 -11.76
CA ILE A 41 -4.23 -11.22 -11.93
C ILE A 41 -4.51 -11.01 -13.43
N ASN A 42 -5.73 -10.56 -13.76
CA ASN A 42 -6.01 -10.06 -15.10
C ASN A 42 -5.60 -8.58 -15.19
N THR A 43 -4.40 -8.31 -15.68
CA THR A 43 -3.83 -6.95 -15.73
C THR A 43 -4.61 -5.99 -16.62
N ASN A 44 -5.47 -6.48 -17.53
CA ASN A 44 -6.28 -5.61 -18.40
C ASN A 44 -7.38 -4.85 -17.63
N MET A 45 -7.62 -5.22 -16.37
CA MET A 45 -8.58 -4.56 -15.49
C MET A 45 -7.94 -3.45 -14.64
N TYR A 46 -6.66 -3.16 -14.87
CA TYR A 46 -5.91 -2.22 -14.04
C TYR A 46 -5.02 -1.30 -14.88
N GLU A 47 -4.78 -0.11 -14.35
CA GLU A 47 -3.89 0.90 -14.90
C GLU A 47 -2.74 1.18 -13.90
N PRO A 48 -1.48 1.28 -14.35
CA PRO A 48 -0.37 1.57 -13.46
C PRO A 48 -0.40 3.03 -12.97
N VAL A 49 0.00 3.25 -11.71
CA VAL A 49 0.22 4.59 -11.17
C VAL A 49 1.52 5.16 -11.76
N GLU A 50 1.41 6.33 -12.38
CA GLU A 50 2.56 7.05 -12.94
C GLU A 50 3.33 7.81 -11.86
N GLU A 51 4.09 7.09 -11.03
CA GLU A 51 4.95 7.71 -10.02
C GLU A 51 6.23 6.87 -9.79
N PRO A 52 7.43 7.46 -9.99
CA PRO A 52 8.69 6.72 -9.95
C PRO A 52 9.26 6.52 -8.54
N SER A 53 8.86 7.30 -7.54
CA SER A 53 9.54 7.38 -6.22
C SER A 53 9.61 6.06 -5.45
N TRP A 54 8.70 5.11 -5.68
CA TRP A 54 8.70 3.77 -5.06
C TRP A 54 9.20 2.65 -5.97
N LYS A 55 9.41 2.89 -7.26
CA LYS A 55 9.76 1.82 -8.22
C LYS A 55 11.14 1.23 -7.91
N ASN A 56 11.22 -0.10 -8.01
CA ASN A 56 12.39 -0.94 -7.72
C ASN A 56 12.88 -0.94 -6.27
N LYS A 57 12.19 -0.24 -5.37
CA LYS A 57 12.54 -0.30 -3.96
C LYS A 57 12.14 -1.61 -3.34
N LYS A 58 12.97 -2.10 -2.42
CA LYS A 58 12.72 -3.33 -1.67
C LYS A 58 11.71 -3.03 -0.57
N VAL A 59 10.69 -3.86 -0.42
CA VAL A 59 9.79 -3.81 0.73
C VAL A 59 10.53 -4.38 1.95
N GLU A 60 10.67 -3.58 3.00
CA GLU A 60 11.27 -4.03 4.27
C GLU A 60 10.20 -4.53 5.23
N ARG A 61 9.17 -3.72 5.46
CA ARG A 61 8.09 -3.97 6.43
C ARG A 61 6.75 -3.49 5.90
N VAL A 62 5.68 -4.07 6.44
CA VAL A 62 4.30 -3.65 6.19
C VAL A 62 3.61 -3.46 7.52
N PHE A 63 2.94 -2.34 7.70
CA PHE A 63 2.21 -2.02 8.91
C PHE A 63 0.75 -1.69 8.59
N SER A 64 -0.08 -1.76 9.61
CA SER A 64 -1.43 -1.22 9.56
C SER A 64 -1.88 -0.69 10.91
N ASP A 65 -2.74 0.32 10.87
CA ASP A 65 -3.48 0.91 11.98
C ASP A 65 -5.00 0.66 11.84
N HIS A 66 -5.40 -0.48 11.24
CA HIS A 66 -6.77 -0.84 10.86
C HIS A 66 -7.42 0.01 9.74
N HIS A 67 -6.94 1.22 9.48
CA HIS A 67 -7.51 2.12 8.48
C HIS A 67 -6.63 2.23 7.24
N LEU A 68 -5.33 2.38 7.46
CA LEU A 68 -4.30 2.53 6.46
C LEU A 68 -3.35 1.31 6.48
N LEU A 69 -2.79 1.06 5.32
CA LEU A 69 -1.63 0.21 5.12
C LEU A 69 -0.42 1.10 4.91
N TYR A 70 0.69 0.79 5.56
CA TYR A 70 1.98 1.42 5.33
C TYR A 70 2.96 0.37 4.83
N ILE A 71 3.60 0.63 3.71
CA ILE A 71 4.58 -0.29 3.13
C ILE A 71 5.92 0.44 3.07
N GLU A 72 6.79 0.08 4.00
CA GLU A 72 8.10 0.69 4.16
C GLU A 72 9.09 0.09 3.16
N ASP A 73 9.87 0.98 2.56
CA ASP A 73 10.89 0.66 1.59
C ASP A 73 12.30 0.56 2.21
N GLY A 74 13.24 0.03 1.44
CA GLY A 74 14.64 -0.15 1.85
C GLY A 74 15.41 1.14 2.17
N ASP A 75 14.90 2.29 1.75
CA ASP A 75 15.47 3.61 2.06
C ASP A 75 14.88 4.18 3.37
N GLY A 76 13.88 3.52 3.94
CA GLY A 76 13.17 3.91 5.15
C GLY A 76 12.03 4.90 4.90
N GLY A 77 11.65 5.15 3.64
CA GLY A 77 10.39 5.81 3.30
C GLY A 77 9.24 4.81 3.30
N ALA A 78 8.03 5.28 3.06
CA ALA A 78 6.88 4.39 2.93
C ALA A 78 5.82 4.97 2.00
N PHE A 79 5.07 4.09 1.33
CA PHE A 79 3.78 4.49 0.78
C PHE A 79 2.65 4.10 1.72
N SER A 80 1.65 4.96 1.83
CA SER A 80 0.40 4.65 2.52
C SER A 80 -0.72 4.37 1.55
N TYR A 81 -1.64 3.51 1.96
CA TYR A 81 -2.87 3.24 1.25
C TYR A 81 -4.04 3.12 2.22
N GLY A 82 -5.15 3.78 1.90
CA GLY A 82 -6.43 3.46 2.51
C GLY A 82 -7.52 4.46 2.12
N PRO A 83 -8.66 4.46 2.83
CA PRO A 83 -9.80 5.29 2.48
C PRO A 83 -9.46 6.77 2.66
N SER A 84 -9.75 7.60 1.65
CA SER A 84 -9.55 9.05 1.72
C SER A 84 -10.84 9.82 1.96
N PHE A 85 -11.91 9.47 1.25
CA PHE A 85 -13.21 10.13 1.36
C PHE A 85 -14.32 9.21 0.85
N MET A 86 -15.51 9.32 1.44
CA MET A 86 -16.71 8.69 0.89
C MET A 86 -17.55 9.77 0.22
N ASP A 87 -17.79 9.64 -1.08
CA ASP A 87 -18.60 10.61 -1.81
C ASP A 87 -20.09 10.56 -1.40
N GLU A 88 -20.88 11.48 -1.93
CA GLU A 88 -22.33 11.57 -1.66
C GLU A 88 -23.13 10.34 -2.12
N ASN A 89 -22.53 9.47 -2.94
CA ASN A 89 -23.12 8.23 -3.42
C ASN A 89 -22.64 7.00 -2.62
N GLY A 90 -21.86 7.20 -1.56
CA GLY A 90 -21.31 6.12 -0.73
C GLY A 90 -20.07 5.45 -1.33
N ARG A 91 -19.42 6.06 -2.34
CA ARG A 91 -18.23 5.51 -2.99
C ARG A 91 -16.99 5.95 -2.23
N ASN A 92 -16.13 5.00 -1.88
CA ASN A 92 -14.85 5.30 -1.25
C ASN A 92 -13.82 5.67 -2.33
N SER A 93 -13.26 6.88 -2.25
CA SER A 93 -11.98 7.17 -2.87
C SER A 93 -10.86 6.65 -1.98
N PHE A 94 -9.77 6.21 -2.60
CA PHE A 94 -8.57 5.80 -1.88
C PHE A 94 -7.48 6.88 -2.01
N ALA A 95 -6.70 7.07 -0.96
CA ALA A 95 -5.47 7.84 -1.00
C ALA A 95 -4.29 6.89 -1.23
N LEU A 96 -3.33 7.38 -2.01
CA LEU A 96 -2.00 6.80 -2.16
C LEU A 96 -1.01 7.95 -2.01
N ASP A 97 -0.30 7.96 -0.90
CA ASP A 97 0.74 8.95 -0.62
C ASP A 97 2.09 8.25 -0.47
N TYR A 98 3.15 8.95 -0.80
CA TYR A 98 4.52 8.49 -0.56
C TYR A 98 5.23 9.47 0.35
N TYR A 99 5.79 8.94 1.44
CA TYR A 99 6.55 9.67 2.44
C TYR A 99 8.04 9.34 2.29
N SER A 100 8.85 10.38 2.29
CA SER A 100 10.29 10.26 2.50
C SER A 100 10.59 9.65 3.87
N LYS A 101 11.84 9.24 4.09
CA LYS A 101 12.28 8.69 5.36
C LYS A 101 12.03 9.63 6.55
N GLU A 102 12.24 10.92 6.36
CA GLU A 102 12.05 11.90 7.44
C GLU A 102 10.57 12.05 7.77
N GLU A 103 9.71 12.21 6.75
CA GLU A 103 8.26 12.28 6.91
C GLU A 103 7.70 11.01 7.53
N PHE A 104 8.13 9.84 7.05
CA PHE A 104 7.64 8.57 7.58
C PHE A 104 8.07 8.33 9.03
N ARG A 105 9.26 8.79 9.44
CA ARG A 105 9.69 8.70 10.83
C ARG A 105 8.76 9.53 11.74
N ASP A 106 8.42 10.74 11.33
CA ASP A 106 7.56 11.62 12.13
C ASP A 106 6.13 11.04 12.20
N ILE A 107 5.63 10.45 11.11
CA ILE A 107 4.37 9.68 11.08
C ILE A 107 4.43 8.47 12.02
N LEU A 108 5.52 7.71 12.01
CA LEU A 108 5.69 6.56 12.91
C LEU A 108 5.67 7.00 14.38
N GLU A 109 6.28 8.13 14.74
CA GLU A 109 6.24 8.64 16.11
C GLU A 109 4.81 8.98 16.58
N GLU A 110 3.97 9.48 15.67
CA GLU A 110 2.55 9.71 15.93
C GLU A 110 1.77 8.39 16.05
N ILE A 111 1.99 7.46 15.13
CA ILE A 111 1.23 6.21 15.03
C ILE A 111 1.65 5.17 16.08
N TYR A 112 2.91 5.12 16.52
CA TYR A 112 3.34 4.19 17.58
C TYR A 112 2.71 4.51 18.94
N SER A 113 2.04 5.65 19.08
CA SER A 113 1.19 5.94 20.24
C SER A 113 -0.19 5.26 20.17
N ASP A 114 -0.55 4.70 19.03
CA ASP A 114 -1.78 3.94 18.78
C ASP A 114 -1.58 2.45 19.11
N GLU A 115 -2.45 1.91 19.98
CA GLU A 115 -2.41 0.50 20.40
C GLU A 115 -2.82 -0.46 19.26
N GLU A 116 -3.48 0.04 18.22
CA GLU A 116 -3.94 -0.75 17.08
C GLU A 116 -2.89 -0.89 15.96
N PHE A 117 -1.82 -0.09 16.02
CA PHE A 117 -0.73 -0.17 15.06
C PHE A 117 0.08 -1.45 15.22
N HIS A 118 0.16 -2.24 14.15
CA HIS A 118 0.92 -3.48 14.16
C HIS A 118 1.58 -3.80 12.83
N GLU A 119 2.71 -4.49 12.90
CA GLU A 119 3.37 -5.04 11.72
C GLU A 119 2.58 -6.24 11.19
N ILE A 120 2.21 -6.20 9.91
CA ILE A 120 1.56 -7.31 9.23
C ILE A 120 2.63 -8.31 8.81
N LYS A 121 2.70 -9.42 9.53
CA LYS A 121 3.57 -10.53 9.16
C LYS A 121 3.00 -11.26 7.94
N PRO A 122 3.83 -11.66 6.97
CA PRO A 122 3.38 -12.48 5.86
C PRO A 122 2.80 -13.79 6.40
N VAL A 123 1.58 -14.12 5.95
CA VAL A 123 0.91 -15.41 6.19
C VAL A 123 1.34 -16.42 5.13
#